data_AF-A0A3N5K6Y3-F1
#
_entry.id   AF-A0A3N5K6Y3-F1
#
_cell.length_a   1.000
_cell.length_b   1.000
_cell.length_c   1.000
_cell.angle_alpha   90.00
_cell.angle_beta   90.00
_cell.angle_gamma   90.00
#
_symmetry.space_group_name_H-M   'P 1'
#
loop_
_entity.id
_entity.type
_entity.pdbx_description
1 polymer ?
#
loop_
_entity_poly.entity_id
_entity_poly.type
_entity_poly.pdbx_seq_one_letter_code
_entity_poly.pdbx_strand_id
1 'polypeptide(L)'
;MFPEAMLLHYLDDMDSKMDCMRSLIAQDRQLEGEWTGYNQPLERSVLKKVRYLEGGEAPDVSLPAPAAPAPAAEKPVRTAGGTLFGDKLMDALGRGPAPKEP
;
A
#
# COMPACT_ATOMS: atom_id res chain seq x y z
N MET A 1 -38.02 3.42 -11.33
CA MET A 1 -37.18 3.21 -10.14
C MET A 1 -37.19 4.52 -9.36
N PHE A 2 -37.52 4.49 -8.07
CA PHE A 2 -37.64 5.69 -7.24
C PHE A 2 -36.26 6.09 -6.70
N PRO A 3 -35.75 7.31 -6.97
CA PRO A 3 -34.45 7.75 -6.47
C PRO A 3 -34.31 7.66 -4.95
N GLU A 4 -35.41 7.90 -4.22
CA GLU A 4 -35.48 7.84 -2.77
C GLU A 4 -35.26 6.43 -2.24
N ALA A 5 -35.81 5.42 -2.94
CA ALA A 5 -35.60 4.01 -2.59
C ALA A 5 -34.16 3.57 -2.85
N MET A 6 -33.51 4.09 -3.90
CA MET A 6 -32.08 3.85 -4.13
C MET A 6 -31.22 4.48 -3.03
N LEU A 7 -31.49 5.73 -2.65
CA LEU A 7 -30.78 6.39 -1.57
C LEU A 7 -30.91 5.62 -0.25
N LEU A 8 -32.13 5.20 0.09
CA LEU A 8 -32.38 4.45 1.32
C LEU A 8 -31.65 3.10 1.32
N HIS A 9 -31.63 2.40 0.19
CA HIS A 9 -30.88 1.15 0.05
C HIS A 9 -29.37 1.37 0.23
N TYR A 10 -28.79 2.41 -0.37
CA TYR A 10 -27.37 2.71 -0.16
C TYR A 10 -27.05 3.05 1.30
N LEU A 11 -27.95 3.74 1.99
CA LEU A 11 -27.80 4.02 3.42
C LEU A 11 -27.81 2.72 4.25
N ASP A 12 -28.73 1.80 3.96
CA ASP A 12 -28.83 0.49 4.61
C ASP A 12 -27.58 -0.39 4.38
N ASP A 13 -27.10 -0.43 3.13
CA ASP A 13 -25.88 -1.15 2.76
C ASP A 13 -24.64 -0.58 3.47
N MET A 14 -24.57 0.75 3.58
CA MET A 14 -23.48 1.41 4.29
C MET A 14 -23.53 1.12 5.79
N ASP A 15 -24.72 1.10 6.39
CA ASP A 15 -24.88 0.80 7.81
C ASP A 15 -24.44 -0.63 8.13
N SER A 16 -24.92 -1.59 7.35
CA SER A 16 -24.51 -3.00 7.45
C SER A 16 -22.99 -3.18 7.34
N LYS A 17 -22.32 -2.45 6.45
CA LYS A 17 -20.84 -2.50 6.30
C LYS A 17 -20.12 -1.89 7.50
N MET A 18 -20.61 -0.78 8.04
CA MET A 18 -20.01 -0.16 9.23
C MET A 18 -20.09 -1.09 10.44
N ASP A 19 -21.22 -1.77 10.62
CA ASP A 19 -21.39 -2.75 11.70
C ASP A 19 -20.49 -3.98 11.54
N CYS A 20 -20.31 -4.44 10.30
CA CYS A 20 -19.34 -5.49 9.99
C CYS A 20 -17.91 -5.07 10.36
N MET A 21 -17.50 -3.84 10.01
CA MET A 21 -16.17 -3.31 10.36
C MET A 21 -15.97 -3.21 11.88
N ARG A 22 -16.96 -2.70 12.62
CA ARG A 22 -16.90 -2.59 14.09
C ARG A 22 -16.75 -3.96 14.73
N SER A 23 -17.56 -4.93 14.30
CA SER A 23 -17.53 -6.30 14.80
C SER A 23 -16.20 -6.99 14.49
N LEU A 24 -15.69 -6.80 13.27
CA LEU A 24 -14.39 -7.32 12.85
C LEU A 24 -13.26 -6.80 13.74
N ILE A 25 -13.18 -5.49 13.95
CA ILE A 25 -12.12 -4.89 14.78
C ILE A 25 -12.21 -5.37 16.23
N ALA A 26 -13.43 -5.54 16.77
CA ALA A 26 -13.63 -6.04 18.13
C ALA A 26 -13.18 -7.49 18.30
N GLN A 27 -13.47 -8.36 17.32
CA GLN A 27 -13.06 -9.77 17.32
C GLN A 27 -11.56 -9.94 17.06
N ASP A 28 -10.99 -9.10 16.20
CA ASP A 28 -9.60 -9.17 15.76
C ASP A 28 -8.60 -8.56 16.78
N ARG A 29 -9.02 -8.32 18.03
CA ARG A 29 -8.19 -7.74 19.10
C ARG A 29 -6.97 -8.62 19.43
N GLN A 30 -7.07 -9.93 19.23
CA GLN A 30 -6.00 -10.91 19.47
C GLN A 30 -4.94 -10.97 18.36
N LEU A 31 -5.28 -10.53 17.14
CA LEU A 31 -4.31 -10.43 16.05
C LEU A 31 -3.41 -9.22 16.28
N GLU A 32 -2.11 -9.48 16.37
CA GLU A 32 -1.08 -8.46 16.48
C GLU A 32 -0.94 -7.69 15.16
N GLY A 33 -0.63 -6.40 15.25
CA GLY A 33 -0.55 -5.49 14.11
C GLY A 33 -1.72 -4.50 13.99
N GLU A 34 -1.55 -3.59 13.03
CA GLU A 34 -2.43 -2.43 12.79
C GLU A 34 -3.59 -2.74 11.85
N TRP A 35 -3.49 -3.81 11.08
CA TRP A 35 -4.50 -4.24 10.12
C TRP A 35 -5.24 -5.47 10.64
N THR A 36 -6.50 -5.61 10.24
CA THR A 36 -7.24 -6.85 10.44
C THR A 36 -6.84 -7.91 9.41
N GLY A 37 -7.19 -9.16 9.69
CA GLY A 37 -7.26 -10.18 8.65
C GLY A 37 -8.20 -9.78 7.50
N TYR A 38 -8.08 -10.51 6.38
CA TYR A 38 -8.96 -10.32 5.22
C TYR A 38 -10.40 -10.68 5.60
N ASN A 39 -11.33 -9.75 5.37
CA ASN A 39 -12.74 -9.97 5.63
C ASN A 39 -13.46 -10.23 4.29
N GLN A 40 -14.09 -11.40 4.17
CA GLN A 40 -14.80 -11.83 2.95
C GLN A 40 -15.98 -10.89 2.60
N PRO A 41 -16.91 -10.56 3.54
CA PRO A 41 -17.98 -9.59 3.26
C PRO A 41 -17.53 -8.20 2.78
N LEU A 42 -16.38 -7.72 3.24
CA LEU A 42 -15.83 -6.41 2.85
C LEU A 42 -14.85 -6.50 1.66
N GLU A 43 -14.45 -7.72 1.30
CA GLU A 43 -13.41 -8.05 0.31
C GLU A 43 -12.07 -7.31 0.55
N ARG A 44 -11.78 -6.93 1.79
CA ARG A 44 -10.61 -6.14 2.16
C ARG A 44 -10.22 -6.34 3.62
N SER A 45 -8.99 -5.94 3.95
CA SER A 45 -8.55 -5.74 5.34
C SER A 45 -8.89 -4.32 5.81
N VAL A 46 -9.13 -4.17 7.11
CA VAL A 46 -9.51 -2.89 7.73
C VAL A 46 -8.41 -2.42 8.67
N LEU A 47 -8.15 -1.12 8.69
CA LEU A 47 -7.17 -0.50 9.59
C LEU A 47 -7.77 -0.34 10.99
N LYS A 48 -7.06 -0.82 12.01
CA LYS A 48 -7.34 -0.58 13.43
C LYS A 48 -6.87 0.84 13.80
N LYS A 49 -7.65 1.85 13.41
CA LYS A 49 -7.31 3.28 13.54
C LYS A 49 -6.77 3.68 14.92
N VAL A 50 -7.35 3.16 16.00
CA VAL A 50 -6.92 3.47 17.38
C VAL A 50 -5.47 3.03 17.60
N ARG A 51 -5.13 1.77 17.26
CA ARG A 51 -3.76 1.24 17.37
C ARG A 51 -2.78 1.98 16.45
N TYR A 52 -3.19 2.29 15.23
CA TYR A 52 -2.37 3.02 14.26
C TYR A 52 -1.97 4.41 14.79
N LEU A 53 -2.94 5.15 15.34
CA LEU A 53 -2.68 6.51 15.85
C LEU A 53 -1.95 6.52 17.20
N GLU A 54 -2.08 5.46 18.00
CA GLU A 54 -1.35 5.27 19.26
C GLU A 54 0.12 4.87 19.05
N GLY A 55 0.58 4.80 17.79
CA GLY A 55 1.97 4.50 17.45
C GLY A 55 2.28 3.01 17.50
N GLY A 56 1.37 2.18 16.96
CA GLY A 56 1.58 0.75 16.83
C GLY A 56 2.96 0.44 16.24
N GLU A 57 3.78 -0.29 16.98
CA GLU A 57 5.04 -0.82 16.48
C GLU A 57 4.74 -1.59 15.19
N ALA A 58 5.24 -1.10 14.05
CA ALA A 58 5.00 -1.72 12.77
C ALA A 58 5.60 -3.14 12.78
N PRO A 59 4.81 -4.21 12.63
CA PRO A 59 5.42 -5.50 12.38
C PRO A 59 6.12 -5.42 11.02
N ASP A 60 7.38 -5.84 10.99
CA ASP A 60 8.16 -6.05 9.77
C ASP A 60 7.44 -7.09 8.92
N VAL A 61 6.53 -6.62 8.04
CA VAL A 61 5.90 -7.47 7.04
C VAL A 61 6.92 -7.64 5.92
N SER A 62 7.97 -8.42 6.19
CA SER A 62 8.72 -9.06 5.13
C SER A 62 7.72 -9.96 4.39
N LEU A 63 7.14 -9.45 3.30
CA LEU A 63 6.42 -10.28 2.34
C LEU A 63 7.33 -11.47 2.02
N PRO A 64 6.87 -12.73 2.12
CA PRO A 64 7.69 -13.86 1.72
C PRO A 64 8.02 -13.66 0.24
N ALA A 65 9.28 -13.32 -0.02
CA ALA A 65 9.82 -13.26 -1.37
C ALA A 65 9.52 -14.62 -2.02
N PRO A 66 8.97 -14.66 -3.25
CA PRO A 66 8.82 -15.92 -3.95
C PRO A 66 10.19 -16.60 -3.99
N ALA A 67 10.22 -17.85 -3.53
CA ALA A 67 11.42 -18.61 -3.22
C ALA A 67 12.50 -18.46 -4.30
N ALA A 68 13.64 -17.89 -3.93
CA ALA A 68 14.84 -17.97 -4.74
C ALA A 68 15.40 -19.39 -4.66
N PRO A 69 15.84 -20.00 -5.78
CA PRO A 69 16.97 -20.90 -5.70
C PRO A 69 18.23 -20.04 -5.55
N ALA A 70 18.91 -20.15 -4.41
CA ALA A 70 20.30 -19.71 -4.25
C ALA A 70 21.22 -20.62 -5.11
N PRO A 71 22.47 -20.22 -5.46
CA PRO A 71 23.29 -19.23 -4.74
C PRO A 71 24.13 -18.24 -5.56
N ALA A 72 24.61 -17.23 -4.82
CA ALA A 72 25.83 -16.45 -5.01
C ALA A 72 25.98 -15.58 -6.28
N ALA A 73 25.91 -14.26 -6.11
CA ALA A 73 27.03 -13.35 -6.41
C ALA A 73 26.71 -11.91 -5.94
N GLU A 74 27.68 -11.35 -5.23
CA GLU A 74 28.01 -9.94 -4.97
C GLU A 74 26.98 -8.83 -5.24
N LYS A 75 26.83 -7.98 -4.22
CA LYS A 75 26.20 -6.65 -4.30
C LYS A 75 26.75 -5.91 -5.54
N PRO A 76 25.94 -5.53 -6.56
CA PRO A 76 26.44 -4.62 -7.56
C PRO A 76 26.50 -3.26 -6.87
N VAL A 77 27.75 -2.83 -6.64
CA VAL A 77 28.13 -1.43 -6.55
C VAL A 77 27.25 -0.65 -7.52
N ARG A 78 26.58 0.40 -7.04
CA ARG A 78 25.95 1.39 -7.91
C ARG A 78 27.05 1.97 -8.79
N THR A 79 27.25 1.39 -9.96
CA THR A 79 28.06 1.98 -11.01
C THR A 79 27.32 3.25 -11.43
N ALA A 80 27.97 4.37 -11.16
CA ALA A 80 27.59 5.68 -11.66
C ALA A 80 27.65 5.65 -13.20
N GLY A 81 26.57 5.18 -13.80
CA GLY A 81 26.28 5.28 -15.23
C GLY A 81 24.79 5.58 -15.31
N GLY A 82 24.44 6.78 -15.78
CA GLY A 82 23.06 7.21 -15.96
C GLY A 82 22.28 6.15 -16.72
N THR A 83 21.08 5.83 -16.25
CA THR A 83 20.18 4.99 -17.04
C THR A 83 19.76 5.80 -18.27
N LEU A 84 19.59 5.13 -19.41
CA LEU A 84 19.16 5.75 -20.67
C LEU A 84 17.85 6.55 -20.50
N PHE A 85 16.99 6.11 -19.57
CA PHE A 85 15.79 6.82 -19.15
C PHE A 85 16.12 8.10 -18.37
N GLY A 86 17.05 8.05 -17.42
CA GLY A 86 17.53 9.22 -16.67
C GLY A 86 18.11 10.29 -17.58
N ASP A 87 18.90 9.90 -18.58
CA ASP A 87 19.48 10.85 -19.54
C ASP A 87 18.40 11.51 -20.40
N LYS A 88 17.41 10.74 -20.88
CA LYS A 88 16.26 11.28 -21.63
C LYS A 88 15.36 12.18 -20.77
N LEU A 89 15.18 11.84 -19.50
CA LEU A 89 14.41 12.64 -18.57
C LEU A 89 15.08 14.00 -18.30
N MET A 90 16.41 14.01 -18.13
CA MET A 90 17.16 15.25 -17.88
C MET A 90 17.24 16.16 -19.11
N ASP A 91 17.30 15.57 -20.32
CA ASP A 91 17.21 16.28 -21.60
C ASP A 91 15.82 16.94 -21.78
N ALA A 92 14.74 16.20 -21.48
CA ALA A 92 13.37 16.72 -21.55
C ALA A 92 13.07 17.83 -20.53
N LEU A 93 13.74 17.81 -19.37
CA LEU A 93 13.62 18.84 -18.34
C LEU A 93 14.47 20.09 -18.65
N GLY A 94 15.11 20.17 -19.82
CA GLY A 94 15.89 21.32 -20.26
C GLY A 94 17.15 21.56 -19.43
N ARG A 95 17.62 20.55 -18.69
CA ARG A 95 18.78 20.62 -17.78
C ARG A 95 19.99 19.92 -18.37
N GLY A 96 20.15 20.03 -19.69
CA GLY A 96 21.30 19.48 -20.41
C GLY A 96 22.62 20.12 -19.98
N PRO A 97 23.75 19.39 -20.06
CA PRO A 97 25.06 19.92 -19.67
C PRO A 97 25.50 21.06 -20.58
N ALA A 98 26.05 22.12 -19.97
CA ALA A 98 26.51 23.33 -20.66
C ALA A 98 27.53 23.04 -21.78
N PRO A 99 27.50 23.80 -22.89
CA PRO A 99 28.48 23.65 -23.97
C PRO A 99 29.89 24.03 -23.46
N LYS A 100 30.87 23.17 -23.75
CA LYS A 100 32.30 23.54 -23.65
C LYS A 100 32.70 24.17 -24.98
N GLU A 101 32.90 25.49 -24.99
CA GLU A 101 33.53 26.21 -26.09
C GLU A 101 35.03 25.89 -26.18
N PRO A 102 35.62 25.85 -27.39
CA PRO A 102 37.07 25.92 -27.59
C PRO A 102 37.60 27.36 -27.49
#